data_AF-A0A9W6G8H7-F1
#
_entry.id   AF-A0A9W6G8H7-F1
#
_cell.length_a   1.000
_cell.length_b   1.000
_cell.length_c   1.000
_cell.angle_alpha   90.00
_cell.angle_beta   90.00
_cell.angle_gamma   90.00
#
_symmetry.space_group_name_H-M   'P 1'
#
loop_
_entity.id
_entity.type
_entity.pdbx_description
1 polymer ?
#
loop_
_entity_poly.entity_id
_entity_poly.type
_entity_poly.pdbx_seq_one_letter_code
_entity_poly.pdbx_strand_id
1 'polypeptide(L)' 'MSHDAGVDARWARGVFRKSSRSNGSGDGNCVAVAVQGGEVAMGDTKSPVADTYAHLRVSSADLRGLLAAIKADAPR' A
#
# COMPACT_ATOMS: atom_id res chain seq x y z
N MET A 1 21.11 0.00 -4.13
CA MET A 1 19.71 0.46 -4.20
C MET A 1 19.48 1.38 -3.01
N SER A 2 19.72 2.67 -3.20
CA SER A 2 19.72 3.66 -2.12
C SER A 2 18.29 4.15 -1.88
N HIS A 3 17.75 3.90 -0.69
CA HIS A 3 16.50 4.48 -0.21
C HIS A 3 16.79 5.86 0.38
N ASP A 4 17.09 6.85 -0.47
CA ASP A 4 17.05 8.25 -0.09
C ASP A 4 15.65 8.78 -0.42
N ALA A 5 14.71 8.46 0.46
CA ALA A 5 13.32 8.87 0.35
C ALA A 5 13.20 10.31 0.87
N GLY A 6 13.66 11.27 0.06
CA GLY A 6 12.99 12.57 0.02
C GLY A 6 11.50 12.29 -0.16
N VAL A 7 10.68 12.79 0.76
CA VAL A 7 9.25 12.49 0.82
C VAL A 7 8.63 12.81 -0.54
N ASP A 8 8.33 11.78 -1.33
CA ASP A 8 7.57 11.89 -2.58
C ASP A 8 6.22 12.51 -2.22
N ALA A 9 6.08 13.84 -2.33
CA ALA A 9 4.91 14.58 -1.87
C ALA A 9 3.58 14.04 -2.45
N ARG A 10 3.66 13.38 -3.60
CA ARG A 10 2.54 12.66 -4.22
C ARG A 10 1.95 11.56 -3.31
N TRP A 11 2.73 10.94 -2.43
CA TRP A 11 2.31 9.90 -1.49
C TRP A 11 2.05 10.44 -0.07
N ALA A 12 1.55 11.68 0.05
CA ALA A 12 1.11 12.22 1.32
C ALA A 12 0.02 11.33 1.96
N ARG A 13 -0.01 11.22 3.30
CA ARG A 13 -0.98 10.36 4.02
C ARG A 13 -2.44 10.54 3.58
N GLY A 14 -2.84 11.75 3.21
CA GLY A 14 -4.21 12.06 2.79
C GLY A 14 -4.69 11.35 1.51
N VAL A 15 -3.76 10.85 0.67
CA VAL A 15 -4.14 10.11 -0.55
C VAL A 15 -4.35 8.62 -0.32
N PHE A 16 -3.96 8.11 0.86
CA PHE A 16 -4.10 6.71 1.21
C PHE A 16 -5.50 6.42 1.76
N ARG A 17 -6.12 5.35 1.26
CA ARG A 17 -7.32 4.78 1.86
C ARG A 17 -6.92 3.64 2.78
N LYS A 18 -7.13 3.86 4.07
CA LYS A 18 -6.92 2.85 5.12
C LYS A 18 -8.08 1.84 5.12
N SER A 19 -7.77 0.58 5.38
CA SER A 19 -8.81 -0.44 5.59
C SER A 19 -9.72 -0.08 6.77
N SER A 20 -11.03 -0.24 6.60
CA SER A 20 -12.04 0.02 7.65
C SER A 20 -12.01 -1.03 8.78
N ARG A 21 -11.41 -2.20 8.52
CA ARG A 21 -11.19 -3.26 9.52
C ARG A 21 -10.01 -2.96 10.45
N SER A 22 -9.36 -1.81 10.29
CA SER A 22 -8.13 -1.42 10.99
C SER A 22 -8.36 -0.34 12.08
N ASN A 23 -9.57 -0.27 12.62
CA ASN A 23 -10.01 0.69 13.63
C ASN A 23 -10.32 0.06 15.01
N GLY A 24 -10.19 -1.28 15.15
CA GLY A 24 -10.41 -2.00 16.40
C GLY A 24 -9.13 -2.18 17.23
N SER A 25 -9.29 -2.50 18.52
CA SER A 25 -8.19 -2.82 19.45
C SER A 25 -7.66 -4.26 19.30
N GLY A 26 -8.40 -5.13 18.60
CA GLY A 26 -7.99 -6.49 18.27
C GLY A 26 -7.42 -6.52 16.85
N ASP A 27 -6.13 -6.83 16.75
CA ASP A 27 -5.40 -7.16 15.51
C ASP A 27 -5.49 -6.11 14.41
N GLY A 28 -4.85 -4.97 14.68
CA GLY A 28 -4.67 -3.85 13.76
C GLY A 28 -3.84 -4.23 12.54
N ASN A 29 -4.42 -4.93 11.59
CA ASN A 29 -3.86 -5.09 10.25
C ASN A 29 -3.84 -3.71 9.59
N CYS A 30 -2.66 -3.11 9.48
CA CYS A 30 -2.49 -1.67 9.32
C CYS A 30 -2.15 -1.24 7.89
N VAL A 31 -2.81 -1.83 6.90
CA VAL A 31 -2.54 -1.49 5.50
C VAL A 31 -3.39 -0.29 5.06
N ALA A 32 -2.77 0.64 4.36
CA ALA A 32 -3.45 1.65 3.56
C ALA A 32 -2.95 1.60 2.12
N VAL A 33 -3.82 1.91 1.17
CA VAL A 33 -3.49 1.84 -0.27
C VAL A 33 -3.77 3.18 -0.92
N ALA A 34 -2.84 3.63 -1.76
CA ALA A 34 -3.03 4.76 -2.66
C ALA A 34 -2.78 4.30 -4.11
N VAL A 35 -3.57 4.83 -5.04
CA VAL A 35 -3.42 4.58 -6.48
C VAL A 35 -3.25 5.92 -7.16
N GLN A 36 -2.16 6.10 -7.89
CA GLN A 36 -1.91 7.32 -8.66
C GLN A 36 -1.24 6.97 -9.98
N GLY A 37 -1.82 7.44 -11.08
CA GLY A 37 -1.37 7.08 -12.42
C GLY A 37 -1.31 5.56 -12.60
N GLY A 38 -0.17 5.06 -13.07
CA GLY A 38 0.07 3.65 -13.31
C GLY A 38 0.63 2.87 -12.11
N GLU A 39 0.77 3.48 -10.92
CA GLU A 39 1.39 2.86 -9.73
C GLU A 39 0.38 2.67 -8.58
N VAL A 40 0.65 1.66 -7.76
CA VAL A 40 -0.05 1.39 -6.51
C VAL A 40 0.96 1.41 -5.37
N ALA A 41 0.68 2.20 -4.33
CA ALA A 41 1.44 2.24 -3.10
C ALA A 41 0.67 1.51 -2.00
N MET A 42 1.30 0.54 -1.35
CA MET A 42 0.77 -0.21 -0.21
C MET A 42 1.57 0.15 1.02
N GLY A 43 0.97 0.93 1.93
CA GLY A 43 1.62 1.49 3.10
C GLY A 43 1.25 0.78 4.40
N ASP A 44 2.26 0.64 5.27
CA ASP A 44 2.08 0.26 6.67
C ASP A 44 1.81 1.50 7.53
N THR A 45 0.60 1.57 8.07
CA THR A 45 0.12 2.68 8.91
C THR A 45 0.62 2.66 10.35
N LYS A 46 1.40 1.65 10.75
CA LYS A 46 2.07 1.59 12.07
C LYS A 46 3.55 1.89 12.01
N SER A 47 4.15 1.81 10.82
CA SER A 47 5.52 2.26 10.61
C SER A 47 5.59 3.80 10.71
N PRO A 48 6.39 4.36 11.64
CA PRO A 48 6.47 5.79 11.85
C PRO A 48 7.25 6.46 10.72
N VAL A 49 6.55 7.27 9.93
CA VAL A 49 7.14 8.17 8.93
C VAL A 49 6.33 9.45 8.94
N ALA A 50 6.97 10.61 8.93
CA ALA A 50 6.33 11.90 9.23
C ALA A 50 5.05 12.15 8.41
N ASP A 51 5.21 12.32 7.10
CA ASP A 51 4.15 12.84 6.21
C ASP A 51 3.57 11.77 5.26
N THR A 52 4.02 10.53 5.41
CA THR A 52 3.62 9.37 4.60
C THR A 52 3.52 8.10 5.46
N TYR A 53 3.45 6.95 4.80
CA TYR A 53 3.61 5.61 5.37
C TYR A 53 4.83 4.93 4.77
N ALA A 54 5.44 3.97 5.46
CA ALA A 54 6.44 3.12 4.83
C ALA A 54 5.69 2.26 3.82
N HIS A 55 6.04 2.33 2.55
CA HIS A 55 5.20 1.74 1.50
C HIS A 55 5.99 1.04 0.40
N LEU A 56 5.47 -0.11 -0.02
CA LEU A 56 5.87 -0.77 -1.25
C LEU A 56 5.19 -0.07 -2.42
N ARG A 57 5.93 0.18 -3.51
CA ARG A 57 5.37 0.64 -4.78
C ARG A 57 5.45 -0.46 -5.81
N VAL A 58 4.35 -0.67 -6.53
CA VAL A 58 4.26 -1.61 -7.65
C VAL A 58 3.52 -0.97 -8.80
N SER A 59 3.84 -1.38 -10.04
CA SER A 59 3.02 -0.97 -11.17
C SER A 59 1.64 -1.65 -11.09
N SER A 60 0.62 -0.96 -11.59
CA SER A 60 -0.73 -1.51 -11.74
C SER A 60 -0.77 -2.74 -12.66
N ALA A 61 0.15 -2.82 -13.64
CA ALA A 61 0.30 -3.98 -14.51
C ALA A 61 0.80 -5.21 -13.74
N ASP A 62 1.85 -5.05 -12.93
CA ASP A 62 2.41 -6.14 -12.13
C ASP A 62 1.43 -6.60 -11.06
N LEU A 63 0.77 -5.66 -10.38
CA LEU A 63 -0.25 -5.99 -9.39
C LEU A 63 -1.42 -6.75 -10.02
N ARG A 64 -1.85 -6.36 -11.23
CA ARG A 64 -2.89 -7.08 -11.97
C ARG A 64 -2.44 -8.50 -12.31
N GLY A 65 -1.20 -8.67 -12.76
CA GLY A 65 -0.63 -9.98 -13.06
C GLY A 65 -0.61 -10.89 -11.83
N LEU A 66 -0.12 -10.38 -10.70
CA LEU A 66 -0.10 -11.11 -9.43
C LEU A 66 -1.51 -11.54 -8.99
N LEU A 67 -2.48 -10.62 -9.00
CA LEU A 67 -3.85 -10.92 -8.61
C LEU A 67 -4.51 -11.94 -9.54
N ALA A 68 -4.21 -11.91 -10.83
CA ALA A 68 -4.69 -12.90 -11.78
C ALA A 68 -4.13 -14.29 -11.48
N ALA A 69 -2.83 -14.38 -11.19
CA ALA A 69 -2.17 -15.63 -10.81
C ALA A 69 -2.77 -16.23 -9.52
N ILE A 70 -2.96 -15.41 -8.48
CA ILE A 70 -3.57 -15.85 -7.21
C ILE A 70 -4.98 -16.40 -7.43
N LYS A 71 -5.79 -15.74 -8.27
CA LYS A 71 -7.17 -16.19 -8.56
C LYS A 71 -7.21 -17.46 -9.38
N ALA A 72 -6.22 -17.70 -10.23
CA ALA A 72 -6.11 -18.94 -10.99
C ALA A 72 -5.72 -20.14 -10.10
N ASP A 73 -4.99 -19.88 -9.02
CA ASP A 73 -4.49 -20.90 -8.07
C ASP A 73 -5.45 -21.18 -6.91
N ALA A 74 -6.44 -20.30 -6.66
CA ALA A 74 -7.41 -20.49 -5.58
C ALA A 74 -8.28 -21.73 -5.84
N PRO A 75 -8.35 -22.71 -4.90
CA PRO A 75 -9.23 -23.87 -5.05
C PRO A 75 -10.69 -23.42 -5.15
N ARG A 76 -11.42 -24.01 -6.11
CA ARG A 76 -12.84 -23.70 -6.36
C ARG A 76 -13.76 -24.24 -5.27
#